data_AF-A0AAV5CHK1-F1
#
_entry.id   AF-A0AAV5CHK1-F1
#
_cell.length_a   1.000
_cell.length_b   1.000
_cell.length_c   1.000
_cell.angle_alpha   90.00
_cell.angle_beta   90.00
_cell.angle_gamma   90.00
#
_symmetry.space_group_name_H-M   'P 1'
#
loop_
_entity.id
_entity.type
_entity.pdbx_description
1 polymer ?
#
loop_
_entity_poly.entity_id
_entity_poly.type
_entity_poly.pdbx_seq_one_letter_code
_entity_poly.pdbx_strand_id
1 'polypeptide(L)'
;MSIHGLILEVRVTGCRKLRDTEFFTRQDPYVVLEYATTKLRTRTCTDGGKNPTFDEKFHIPLVEGLRELTVNVWNSNTLSHDDFIGSGRVQLHKVLTQGYDDSSWPLQTRHMRSAGDVKLIMHFDVSAMNKMGKSAAGSSAHYVPPPMPAPAAPTLASAVPYTGYQPSYSAYPAASAYTTYPTPSPSPYKSPDAPPPQQPFAPVGYPAASYPPQPYEKAYPPQPYGQVYPPQPYGQPYPPPPATQSPYPPAPYPGTYPPRPY
;
A
#
# COMPACT_ATOMS: atom_id res chain seq x y z
N MET A 1 13.05 21.46 8.03
CA MET A 1 13.72 21.28 6.73
C MET A 1 12.73 20.58 5.81
N SER A 2 12.57 21.06 4.57
CA SER A 2 11.63 20.45 3.62
C SER A 2 12.20 19.15 3.07
N ILE A 3 11.34 18.15 2.85
CA ILE A 3 11.67 16.90 2.17
C ILE A 3 11.08 16.83 0.76
N HIS A 4 10.40 17.89 0.33
CA HIS A 4 9.65 17.90 -0.91
C HIS A 4 10.58 17.67 -2.10
N GLY A 5 10.24 16.71 -2.96
CA GLY A 5 10.99 16.39 -4.17
C GLY A 5 12.25 15.55 -3.96
N LEU A 6 12.64 15.24 -2.71
CA LEU A 6 13.73 14.31 -2.44
C LEU A 6 13.29 12.87 -2.72
N ILE A 7 14.22 12.02 -3.16
CA ILE A 7 13.93 10.65 -3.55
C ILE A 7 14.11 9.70 -2.36
N LEU A 8 13.07 8.90 -2.09
CA LEU A 8 13.13 7.73 -1.22
C LEU A 8 13.29 6.48 -2.09
N GLU A 9 14.35 5.71 -1.87
CA GLU A 9 14.47 4.36 -2.43
C GLU A 9 13.74 3.38 -1.50
N VAL A 10 12.79 2.64 -2.04
CA VAL A 10 12.05 1.59 -1.32
C VAL A 10 12.28 0.27 -2.03
N ARG A 11 12.90 -0.69 -1.35
CA ARG A 11 13.05 -2.07 -1.81
C ARG A 11 12.04 -2.97 -1.12
N VAL A 12 11.15 -3.57 -1.90
CA VAL A 12 10.25 -4.62 -1.45
C VAL A 12 11.01 -5.94 -1.48
N THR A 13 11.41 -6.44 -0.32
CA THR A 13 12.20 -7.68 -0.25
C THR A 13 11.29 -8.89 -0.44
N GLY A 14 10.20 -8.96 0.32
CA GLY A 14 9.32 -10.12 0.34
C GLY A 14 8.22 -9.99 1.38
N CYS A 15 7.35 -10.99 1.45
CA CYS A 15 6.37 -11.12 2.52
C CYS A 15 6.57 -12.41 3.31
N ARG A 16 6.04 -12.47 4.52
CA ARG A 16 6.13 -13.64 5.40
C ARG A 16 4.77 -13.94 6.01
N LYS A 17 4.44 -15.23 6.12
CA LYS A 17 3.23 -15.73 6.77
C LYS A 17 1.96 -15.08 6.22
N LEU A 18 1.91 -14.87 4.90
CA LEU A 18 0.72 -14.29 4.28
C LEU A 18 -0.50 -15.15 4.58
N ARG A 19 -1.64 -14.49 4.78
CA ARG A 19 -2.93 -15.18 4.85
C ARG A 19 -3.19 -15.87 3.50
N ASP A 20 -3.64 -17.12 3.56
CA ASP A 20 -4.06 -17.87 2.38
C ASP A 20 -5.39 -17.31 1.86
N THR A 21 -5.43 -17.00 0.58
CA THR A 21 -6.66 -16.68 -0.14
C THR A 21 -7.14 -17.83 -1.03
N GLU A 22 -6.28 -18.80 -1.32
CA GLU A 22 -6.56 -19.92 -2.21
C GLU A 22 -6.98 -21.18 -1.45
N PHE A 23 -7.87 -21.99 -2.06
CA PHE A 23 -8.31 -23.27 -1.48
C PHE A 23 -7.59 -24.49 -2.08
N PHE A 24 -7.18 -24.42 -3.35
CA PHE A 24 -6.64 -25.57 -4.08
C PHE A 24 -5.32 -25.28 -4.82
N THR A 25 -5.04 -24.03 -5.15
CA THR A 25 -3.83 -23.60 -5.84
C THR A 25 -2.88 -22.90 -4.87
N ARG A 26 -1.64 -22.66 -5.32
CA ARG A 26 -0.73 -21.75 -4.63
C ARG A 26 -1.05 -20.32 -5.07
N GLN A 27 -1.01 -19.40 -4.11
CA GLN A 27 -1.21 -17.98 -4.40
C GLN A 27 -0.01 -17.37 -5.13
N ASP A 28 -0.31 -16.39 -5.98
CA ASP A 28 0.59 -15.61 -6.82
C ASP A 28 0.63 -14.15 -6.32
N PRO A 29 1.30 -13.87 -5.19
CA PRO A 29 1.22 -12.57 -4.56
C PRO A 29 1.99 -11.49 -5.33
N TYR A 30 1.52 -10.25 -5.25
CA TYR A 30 2.23 -9.03 -5.64
C TYR A 30 1.97 -7.91 -4.64
N VAL A 31 2.87 -6.93 -4.59
CA VAL A 31 2.82 -5.79 -3.67
C VAL A 31 2.59 -4.50 -4.44
N VAL A 32 1.69 -3.66 -3.94
CA VAL A 32 1.42 -2.31 -4.42
C VAL A 32 1.80 -1.33 -3.33
N LEU A 33 2.79 -0.49 -3.63
CA LEU A 33 3.17 0.66 -2.83
C LEU A 33 2.31 1.85 -3.25
N GLU A 34 1.62 2.47 -2.30
CA GLU A 34 0.82 3.67 -2.52
C GLU A 34 1.36 4.82 -1.66
N TYR A 35 1.79 5.88 -2.33
CA TYR A 35 2.29 7.11 -1.70
C TYR A 35 1.67 8.31 -2.40
N ALA A 36 0.92 9.13 -1.67
CA ALA A 36 0.13 10.22 -2.23
C ALA A 36 -0.77 9.73 -3.38
N THR A 37 -0.54 10.21 -4.60
CA THR A 37 -1.25 9.81 -5.83
C THR A 37 -0.50 8.74 -6.63
N THR A 38 0.72 8.39 -6.23
CA THR A 38 1.57 7.43 -6.92
C THR A 38 1.30 6.01 -6.43
N LYS A 39 1.08 5.10 -7.38
CA LYS A 39 0.97 3.66 -7.12
C LYS A 39 2.04 2.92 -7.90
N LEU A 40 2.83 2.10 -7.22
CA LEU A 40 3.92 1.32 -7.81
C LEU A 40 3.69 -0.15 -7.45
N ARG A 41 3.70 -1.02 -8.46
CA ARG A 41 3.40 -2.45 -8.30
C ARG A 41 4.65 -3.28 -8.60
N THR A 42 4.92 -4.28 -7.78
CA THR A 42 5.91 -5.33 -8.07
C THR A 42 5.42 -6.27 -9.15
N ARG A 43 6.34 -7.01 -9.74
CA ARG A 43 6.00 -8.24 -10.47
C ARG A 43 5.26 -9.20 -9.56
N THR A 44 4.42 -10.01 -10.17
CA THR A 44 3.75 -11.12 -9.51
C THR A 44 4.76 -12.23 -9.24
N CYS A 45 4.80 -12.72 -8.00
CA CYS A 45 5.59 -13.89 -7.62
C CYS A 45 4.75 -15.15 -7.89
N THR A 46 4.81 -15.67 -9.11
CA THR A 46 4.09 -16.89 -9.49
C THR A 46 4.55 -18.07 -8.65
N ASP A 47 3.60 -18.83 -8.12
CA ASP A 47 3.78 -19.93 -7.18
C ASP A 47 4.47 -19.51 -5.86
N GLY A 48 4.42 -18.22 -5.52
CA GLY A 48 5.13 -17.63 -4.38
C GLY A 48 4.61 -18.06 -3.01
N GLY A 49 3.37 -18.55 -2.93
CA GLY A 49 2.77 -19.05 -1.71
C GLY A 49 2.74 -18.01 -0.59
N LYS A 50 2.90 -18.43 0.66
CA LYS A 50 2.79 -17.56 1.86
C LYS A 50 4.04 -16.74 2.17
N ASN A 51 5.14 -16.99 1.46
CA ASN A 51 6.45 -16.41 1.72
C ASN A 51 7.13 -15.94 0.43
N PRO A 52 6.48 -15.07 -0.36
CA PRO A 52 7.04 -14.63 -1.63
C PRO A 52 8.24 -13.72 -1.44
N THR A 53 9.14 -13.74 -2.42
CA THR A 53 10.31 -12.85 -2.52
C THR A 53 10.22 -12.08 -3.83
N PHE A 54 10.44 -10.77 -3.77
CA PHE A 54 10.33 -9.86 -4.91
C PHE A 54 11.69 -9.22 -5.23
N ASP A 55 12.35 -8.68 -4.22
CA ASP A 55 13.61 -7.94 -4.34
C ASP A 55 13.57 -6.78 -5.35
N GLU A 56 12.42 -6.11 -5.46
CA GLU A 56 12.20 -5.00 -6.39
C GLU A 56 12.40 -3.65 -5.72
N LYS A 57 13.02 -2.71 -6.46
CA LYS A 57 13.34 -1.37 -5.98
C LYS A 57 12.51 -0.31 -6.70
N PHE A 58 12.03 0.65 -5.93
CA PHE A 58 11.24 1.78 -6.39
C PHE A 58 11.84 3.09 -5.88
N HIS A 59 11.73 4.15 -6.68
CA HIS A 59 12.16 5.50 -6.32
C HIS A 59 10.92 6.37 -6.24
N ILE A 60 10.63 6.89 -5.04
CA ILE A 60 9.41 7.65 -4.77
C ILE A 60 9.82 9.09 -4.42
N PRO A 61 9.34 10.11 -5.16
CA PRO A 61 9.53 11.50 -4.77
C PRO A 61 8.69 11.80 -3.53
N LEU A 62 9.36 12.26 -2.47
CA LEU A 62 8.73 12.57 -1.19
C LEU A 62 7.93 13.87 -1.27
N VAL A 63 6.79 13.88 -0.59
CA VAL A 63 5.91 15.04 -0.47
C VAL A 63 5.96 15.55 0.97
N GLU A 64 6.08 16.87 1.11
CA GLU A 64 6.07 17.51 2.42
C GLU A 64 4.75 17.25 3.17
N GLY A 65 4.83 17.06 4.49
CA GLY A 65 3.70 16.67 5.33
C GLY A 65 3.34 15.17 5.30
N LEU A 66 3.62 14.45 4.20
CA LEU A 66 3.35 13.01 4.14
C LEU A 66 4.50 12.20 4.73
N ARG A 67 4.20 11.42 5.77
CA ARG A 67 5.17 10.62 6.54
C ARG A 67 4.83 9.13 6.56
N GLU A 68 3.86 8.73 5.75
CA GLU A 68 3.37 7.36 5.68
C GLU A 68 3.34 6.86 4.25
N LEU A 69 3.71 5.60 4.09
CA LEU A 69 3.60 4.83 2.86
C LEU A 69 2.61 3.69 3.11
N THR A 70 1.63 3.53 2.23
CA THR A 70 0.68 2.40 2.32
C THR A 70 1.19 1.27 1.45
N VAL A 71 1.14 0.05 1.97
CA VAL A 71 1.54 -1.17 1.26
C VAL A 71 0.33 -2.07 1.19
N ASN A 72 -0.07 -2.47 -0.02
CA ASN A 72 -1.16 -3.40 -0.25
C ASN A 72 -0.62 -4.67 -0.90
N VAL A 73 -1.02 -5.83 -0.40
CA VAL A 73 -0.63 -7.14 -0.93
C VAL A 73 -1.86 -7.81 -1.51
N TRP A 74 -1.71 -8.32 -2.73
CA TRP A 74 -2.77 -8.92 -3.52
C TRP A 74 -2.31 -10.26 -4.06
N ASN A 75 -3.25 -11.16 -4.31
CA ASN A 75 -3.06 -12.41 -5.03
C ASN A 75 -3.53 -12.21 -6.47
N SER A 76 -2.67 -12.47 -7.46
CA SER A 76 -3.01 -12.32 -8.86
C SER A 76 -3.79 -13.53 -9.34
N ASN A 77 -4.97 -13.31 -9.93
CA ASN A 77 -5.78 -14.37 -10.51
C ASN A 77 -5.91 -14.16 -12.02
N THR A 78 -5.71 -15.23 -12.81
CA THR A 78 -5.76 -15.12 -14.27
C THR A 78 -7.21 -15.16 -14.80
N LEU A 79 -8.10 -15.89 -14.12
CA LEU A 79 -9.48 -16.14 -14.58
C LEU A 79 -10.54 -15.37 -13.77
N SER A 80 -10.14 -14.68 -12.71
CA SER A 80 -11.02 -13.94 -11.80
C SER A 80 -10.35 -12.62 -11.38
N HIS A 81 -11.05 -11.84 -10.57
CA HIS A 81 -10.45 -10.66 -9.96
C HIS A 81 -9.36 -11.04 -8.95
N ASP A 82 -8.34 -10.20 -8.85
CA ASP A 82 -7.28 -10.34 -7.86
C ASP A 82 -7.82 -10.22 -6.43
N ASP A 83 -7.39 -11.13 -5.56
CA ASP A 83 -7.84 -11.16 -4.17
C ASP A 83 -6.95 -10.30 -3.27
N PHE A 84 -7.59 -9.49 -2.44
CA PHE A 84 -6.87 -8.68 -1.46
C PHE A 84 -6.41 -9.54 -0.27
N ILE A 85 -5.10 -9.61 -0.03
CA ILE A 85 -4.52 -10.34 1.10
C ILE A 85 -4.47 -9.45 2.34
N GLY A 86 -3.86 -8.26 2.24
CA GLY A 86 -3.69 -7.36 3.37
C GLY A 86 -3.07 -6.01 3.04
N SER A 87 -3.17 -5.07 3.97
CA SER A 87 -2.61 -3.72 3.87
C SER A 87 -1.83 -3.37 5.13
N GLY A 88 -0.74 -2.61 4.98
CA GLY A 88 0.08 -2.12 6.06
C GLY A 88 0.42 -0.64 5.87
N ARG A 89 0.54 0.09 6.98
CA ARG A 89 1.01 1.49 7.01
C ARG A 89 2.45 1.51 7.50
N VAL A 90 3.33 2.05 6.68
CA VAL A 90 4.77 2.14 6.91
C VAL A 90 5.12 3.56 7.31
N GLN A 91 5.72 3.72 8.49
CA GLN A 91 6.12 5.02 9.03
C GLN A 91 7.51 5.40 8.49
N LEU A 92 7.59 6.53 7.80
CA LEU A 92 8.84 6.99 7.17
C LEU A 92 9.77 7.72 8.15
N HIS A 93 9.34 7.97 9.39
CA HIS A 93 10.11 8.75 10.36
C HIS A 93 11.54 8.20 10.58
N LYS A 94 11.69 6.88 10.69
CA LYS A 94 12.98 6.24 10.93
C LYS A 94 13.94 6.44 9.75
N VAL A 95 13.51 6.16 8.52
CA VAL A 95 14.35 6.35 7.33
C VAL A 95 14.67 7.83 7.07
N LEU A 96 13.74 8.74 7.35
CA LEU A 96 13.98 10.18 7.17
C LEU A 96 14.97 10.77 8.19
N THR A 97 15.08 10.17 9.38
CA THR A 97 16.01 10.61 10.43
C THR A 97 17.37 9.92 10.35
N GLN A 98 17.39 8.62 10.01
CA GLN A 98 18.61 7.80 10.00
C GLN A 98 19.18 7.57 8.60
N GLY A 99 18.42 7.87 7.55
CA GLY A 99 18.78 7.59 6.15
C GLY A 99 18.58 6.14 5.72
N TYR A 100 18.21 5.26 6.64
CA TYR A 100 18.06 3.83 6.40
C TYR A 100 17.01 3.20 7.30
N ASP A 101 16.26 2.25 6.76
CA ASP A 101 15.36 1.39 7.54
C ASP A 101 15.19 0.02 6.89
N ASP A 102 15.69 -1.04 7.54
CA ASP A 102 15.32 -2.43 7.25
C ASP A 102 14.36 -2.91 8.34
N SER A 103 13.07 -2.98 8.00
CA SER A 103 12.01 -3.36 8.95
C SER A 103 10.94 -4.22 8.29
N SER A 104 10.31 -5.07 9.11
CA SER A 104 9.13 -5.83 8.74
C SER A 104 7.88 -5.14 9.27
N TRP A 105 6.88 -4.98 8.43
CA TRP A 105 5.65 -4.24 8.73
C TRP A 105 4.45 -5.18 8.70
N PRO A 106 3.60 -5.18 9.73
CA PRO A 106 2.45 -6.07 9.79
C PRO A 106 1.40 -5.67 8.76
N LEU A 107 0.78 -6.67 8.16
CA LEU A 107 -0.32 -6.54 7.23
C LEU A 107 -1.62 -6.90 7.92
N GLN A 108 -2.69 -6.19 7.57
CA GLN A 108 -4.03 -6.41 8.08
C GLN A 108 -5.02 -6.57 6.94
N THR A 109 -5.95 -7.50 7.11
CA THR A 109 -7.09 -7.65 6.19
C THR A 109 -8.08 -6.49 6.36
N ARG A 110 -9.07 -6.38 5.48
CA ARG A 110 -10.17 -5.39 5.60
C ARG A 110 -10.92 -5.48 6.93
N HIS A 111 -10.90 -6.64 7.58
CA HIS A 111 -11.51 -6.89 8.88
C HIS A 111 -10.52 -6.80 10.04
N MET A 112 -9.40 -6.08 9.86
CA MET A 112 -8.37 -5.84 10.90
C MET A 112 -7.72 -7.10 11.48
N ARG A 113 -7.85 -8.25 10.81
CA ARG A 113 -7.13 -9.49 11.18
C ARG A 113 -5.72 -9.47 10.60
N SER A 114 -4.77 -10.06 11.33
CA SER A 114 -3.39 -10.26 10.83
C SER A 114 -3.39 -11.02 9.50
N ALA A 115 -2.59 -10.53 8.56
CA ALA A 115 -2.47 -11.03 7.20
C ALA A 115 -1.01 -11.39 6.82
N GLY A 116 -0.13 -11.50 7.81
CA GLY A 116 1.31 -11.67 7.63
C GLY A 116 2.06 -10.36 7.74
N ASP A 117 3.31 -10.35 7.27
CA ASP A 117 4.20 -9.21 7.32
C ASP A 117 4.86 -8.96 5.97
N VAL A 118 5.12 -7.69 5.64
CA VAL A 118 5.94 -7.28 4.47
C VAL A 118 7.29 -6.75 4.94
N LYS A 119 8.38 -7.23 4.32
CA LYS A 119 9.73 -6.77 4.60
C LYS A 119 10.14 -5.70 3.59
N LEU A 120 10.47 -4.52 4.09
CA LEU A 120 10.93 -3.38 3.30
C LEU A 120 12.32 -2.94 3.75
N ILE A 121 13.14 -2.56 2.78
CA ILE A 121 14.40 -1.86 3.01
C ILE A 121 14.27 -0.50 2.35
N MET A 122 14.42 0.56 3.12
CA MET A 122 14.30 1.94 2.65
C MET A 122 15.62 2.68 2.82
N HIS A 123 15.98 3.49 1.82
CA HIS A 123 17.15 4.35 1.85
C HIS A 123 16.76 5.79 1.49
N PHE A 124 17.32 6.74 2.23
CA PHE A 124 17.11 8.16 2.03
C PHE A 124 18.42 8.92 2.24
N ASP A 125 18.76 9.79 1.29
CA ASP A 125 19.94 10.65 1.43
C ASP A 125 19.62 11.85 2.35
N VAL A 126 19.90 11.69 3.64
CA VAL A 126 19.73 12.74 4.67
C VAL A 126 20.61 13.97 4.36
N SER A 127 21.73 13.80 3.63
CA SER A 127 22.58 14.93 3.26
C SER A 127 21.91 15.86 2.25
N ALA A 128 21.04 15.33 1.39
CA ALA A 128 20.25 16.12 0.45
C ALA A 128 19.27 17.06 1.18
N MET A 129 18.70 16.61 2.30
CA MET A 129 17.81 17.42 3.15
C MET A 129 18.55 18.64 3.77
N ASN A 130 19.81 18.46 4.17
CA ASN A 130 20.64 19.54 4.71
C ASN A 130 21.08 20.56 3.65
N LYS A 131 21.26 20.13 2.40
CA LYS A 131 21.63 21.02 1.28
C LYS A 131 20.46 21.91 0.86
N MET A 132 19.25 21.36 0.77
CA MET A 132 18.06 22.13 0.37
C MET A 132 17.66 23.21 1.39
N GLY A 133 17.91 22.97 2.69
CA GLY A 133 17.68 23.97 3.74
C GLY A 133 18.63 25.18 3.69
N LYS A 134 19.80 25.07 3.04
CA LYS A 134 20.75 26.19 2.90
C LYS A 134 20.50 27.04 1.65
N SER A 135 19.88 26.46 0.62
CA SER A 135 19.57 27.18 -0.63
C SER A 135 18.36 28.11 -0.54
N ALA A 136 17.48 27.92 0.45
CA ALA A 136 16.29 28.76 0.64
C ALA A 136 16.56 30.09 1.39
N ALA A 137 17.75 30.28 1.96
CA ALA A 137 18.13 31.49 2.70
C ALA A 137 18.89 32.54 1.86
N GLY A 138 19.08 32.30 0.56
CA GLY A 138 19.97 33.10 -0.30
C GLY A 138 19.31 33.96 -1.38
N SER A 139 17.99 34.06 -1.46
CA SER A 139 17.33 34.77 -2.57
C SER A 139 16.22 35.70 -2.10
N SER A 140 16.60 36.69 -1.29
CA SER A 140 15.86 37.94 -1.12
C SER A 140 16.81 39.14 -1.18
N ALA A 141 17.63 39.21 -2.22
CA ALA A 141 18.20 40.49 -2.62
C ALA A 141 17.25 41.08 -3.66
N HIS A 142 16.39 41.99 -3.23
CA HIS A 142 15.70 42.89 -4.15
C HIS A 142 16.77 43.60 -4.97
N TYR A 143 16.96 43.16 -6.23
CA TYR A 143 17.75 43.90 -7.19
C TYR A 143 16.94 45.14 -7.56
N VAL A 144 17.20 46.25 -6.88
CA VAL A 144 16.75 47.57 -7.31
C VAL A 144 17.78 48.03 -8.35
N PRO A 145 17.44 48.07 -9.65
CA PRO A 145 18.36 48.63 -10.63
C PRO A 145 18.60 50.11 -10.32
N PRO A 146 19.83 50.63 -10.48
CA PRO A 146 20.10 52.06 -10.32
C PRO A 146 19.33 52.88 -11.37
N PRO A 147 18.84 54.08 -11.03
CA PRO A 147 18.15 54.95 -11.99
C PRO A 147 19.15 55.43 -13.06
N MET A 148 18.83 55.19 -14.33
CA MET A 148 19.59 55.75 -15.45
C MET A 148 19.43 57.29 -15.48
N PRO A 149 20.48 58.05 -15.81
CA PRO A 149 20.36 59.48 -16.04
C PRO A 149 19.70 59.75 -17.41
N ALA A 150 18.64 60.56 -17.42
CA ALA A 150 18.00 61.04 -18.64
C ALA A 150 18.92 62.06 -19.36
N PRO A 151 19.11 61.98 -20.68
CA PRO A 151 19.79 63.04 -21.42
C PRO A 151 18.87 64.24 -21.62
N ALA A 152 19.45 65.43 -21.42
CA ALA A 152 18.82 66.73 -21.61
C ALA A 152 18.45 66.98 -23.07
N ALA A 153 17.28 67.58 -23.28
CA ALA A 153 16.85 68.11 -24.58
C ALA A 153 17.64 69.38 -24.96
N PRO A 154 17.93 69.60 -26.25
CA PRO A 154 18.09 70.95 -26.77
C PRO A 154 16.88 71.38 -27.60
N THR A 155 16.57 72.66 -27.46
CA THR A 155 15.49 73.40 -28.08
C THR A 155 15.83 73.90 -29.48
N LEU A 156 14.76 74.03 -30.30
CA LEU A 156 14.50 75.01 -31.37
C LEU A 156 15.10 74.83 -32.79
N ALA A 157 14.18 74.64 -33.75
CA ALA A 157 13.90 75.52 -34.91
C ALA A 157 13.93 74.88 -36.32
N SER A 158 12.73 74.79 -36.91
CA SER A 158 12.34 75.22 -38.27
C SER A 158 12.64 74.38 -39.54
N ALA A 159 11.54 74.15 -40.29
CA ALA A 159 11.36 73.95 -41.74
C ALA A 159 11.90 72.63 -42.35
N VAL A 160 11.20 71.86 -43.19
CA VAL A 160 10.31 72.09 -44.36
C VAL A 160 9.47 70.81 -44.63
N PRO A 161 8.40 70.84 -45.44
CA PRO A 161 7.57 69.67 -45.70
C PRO A 161 8.15 68.82 -46.85
N TYR A 162 8.22 67.50 -46.67
CA TYR A 162 8.35 66.58 -47.78
C TYR A 162 7.32 65.46 -47.69
N THR A 163 6.66 65.30 -48.83
CA THR A 163 5.63 64.34 -49.20
C THR A 163 6.16 62.90 -49.18
N GLY A 164 5.34 61.93 -48.78
CA GLY A 164 5.42 60.58 -49.33
C GLY A 164 5.13 59.43 -48.36
N TYR A 165 3.97 58.81 -48.56
CA TYR A 165 3.67 57.39 -48.35
C TYR A 165 3.75 56.78 -46.93
N GLN A 166 2.57 56.58 -46.35
CA GLN A 166 2.28 55.54 -45.35
C GLN A 166 1.44 54.44 -46.03
N PRO A 167 1.79 53.16 -45.92
CA PRO A 167 0.83 52.09 -46.06
C PRO A 167 0.30 51.66 -44.68
N SER A 168 -1.02 51.66 -44.59
CA SER A 168 -1.82 51.15 -43.48
C SER A 168 -1.80 49.63 -43.45
N TYR A 169 -1.50 49.04 -42.29
CA TYR A 169 -1.86 47.66 -42.00
C TYR A 169 -2.47 47.56 -40.59
N SER A 170 -3.80 47.51 -40.63
CA SER A 170 -4.75 46.76 -39.79
C SER A 170 -4.27 46.22 -38.45
N ALA A 171 -4.92 46.73 -37.39
CA ALA A 171 -5.01 46.09 -36.10
C ALA A 171 -5.64 44.69 -36.23
N TYR A 172 -4.97 43.67 -35.70
CA TYR A 172 -5.56 42.35 -35.51
C TYR A 172 -6.39 42.31 -34.22
N PRO A 173 -7.53 41.60 -34.23
CA PRO A 173 -8.52 41.61 -33.15
C PRO A 173 -8.15 40.68 -32.00
N ALA A 174 -8.85 40.92 -30.89
CA ALA A 174 -8.80 40.21 -29.63
C ALA A 174 -8.94 38.67 -29.77
N ALA A 175 -8.13 37.95 -29.01
CA ALA A 175 -8.24 36.51 -28.84
C ALA A 175 -9.40 36.17 -27.89
N SER A 176 -10.42 35.55 -28.49
CA SER A 176 -11.21 34.40 -28.01
C SER A 176 -11.54 34.34 -26.51
N ALA A 177 -12.80 34.62 -26.21
CA ALA A 177 -13.46 34.21 -24.98
C ALA A 177 -13.40 32.69 -24.80
N TYR A 178 -12.82 32.25 -23.68
CA TYR A 178 -12.97 30.88 -23.21
C TYR A 178 -14.42 30.68 -22.76
N THR A 179 -15.01 29.59 -23.25
CA THR A 179 -16.31 29.06 -22.83
C THR A 179 -16.37 28.93 -21.31
N THR A 180 -17.27 29.69 -20.71
CA THR A 180 -17.76 29.52 -19.34
C THR A 180 -18.39 28.13 -19.21
N TYR A 181 -17.79 27.23 -18.44
CA TYR A 181 -18.49 26.02 -17.99
C TYR A 181 -19.52 26.43 -16.92
N PRO A 182 -20.77 25.93 -17.01
CA PRO A 182 -21.77 26.21 -15.98
C PRO A 182 -21.36 25.56 -14.65
N THR A 183 -21.44 26.36 -13.60
CA THR A 183 -21.39 25.95 -12.20
C THR A 183 -22.47 24.90 -11.91
N PRO A 184 -22.16 23.74 -11.29
CA PRO A 184 -23.20 22.89 -10.75
C PRO A 184 -23.83 23.55 -9.52
N SER A 185 -25.15 23.74 -9.58
CA SER A 185 -25.99 24.16 -8.46
C SER A 185 -25.79 23.25 -7.24
N PRO A 186 -25.78 23.80 -6.01
CA PRO A 186 -25.76 22.98 -4.81
C PRO A 186 -27.09 22.23 -4.69
N SER A 187 -27.02 20.90 -4.71
CA SER A 187 -28.15 20.05 -4.30
C SER A 187 -28.48 20.33 -2.82
N PRO A 188 -29.75 20.42 -2.43
CA PRO A 188 -30.11 20.56 -1.04
C PRO A 188 -29.72 19.27 -0.30
N TYR A 189 -28.80 19.40 0.65
CA TYR A 189 -28.51 18.36 1.62
C TYR A 189 -29.81 18.03 2.38
N LYS A 190 -30.33 16.82 2.16
CA LYS A 190 -31.23 16.20 3.12
C LYS A 190 -30.39 15.86 4.35
N SER A 191 -30.66 16.56 5.45
CA SER A 191 -30.18 16.22 6.78
C SER A 191 -30.47 14.75 7.08
N PRO A 192 -29.51 13.95 7.56
CA PRO A 192 -29.84 12.68 8.17
C PRO A 192 -30.57 12.96 9.49
N ASP A 193 -31.71 12.31 9.65
CA ASP A 193 -32.52 12.31 10.86
C ASP A 193 -31.67 12.10 12.13
N ALA A 194 -32.01 12.86 13.16
CA ALA A 194 -31.46 12.72 14.50
C ALA A 194 -31.72 11.30 15.05
N PRO A 195 -30.79 10.70 15.80
CA PRO A 195 -31.05 9.45 16.50
C PRO A 195 -32.11 9.67 17.59
N PRO A 196 -33.01 8.70 17.84
CA PRO A 196 -33.99 8.80 18.90
C PRO A 196 -33.32 8.82 20.29
N PRO A 197 -33.96 9.45 21.30
CA PRO A 197 -33.38 9.63 22.62
C PRO A 197 -33.17 8.29 23.35
N GLN A 198 -32.01 8.15 23.98
CA GLN A 198 -31.68 7.02 24.83
C GLN A 198 -32.55 7.01 26.09
N GLN A 199 -33.28 5.92 26.30
CA GLN A 199 -33.96 5.62 27.56
C GLN A 199 -32.92 5.21 28.62
N PRO A 200 -33.10 5.57 29.92
CA PRO A 200 -32.16 5.21 30.96
C PRO A 200 -32.21 3.71 31.27
N PHE A 201 -31.04 3.06 31.33
CA PHE A 201 -30.89 1.68 31.77
C PHE A 201 -31.28 1.53 33.25
N ALA A 202 -32.21 0.62 33.53
CA ALA A 202 -32.39 0.04 34.87
C ALA A 202 -31.41 -1.13 35.06
N PRO A 203 -30.83 -1.32 36.26
CA PRO A 203 -29.94 -2.45 36.52
C PRO A 203 -30.80 -3.70 36.78
N VAL A 204 -30.72 -4.69 35.89
CA VAL A 204 -31.35 -6.00 36.11
C VAL A 204 -30.25 -7.05 36.23
N GLY A 205 -30.27 -7.74 37.37
CA GLY A 205 -29.26 -8.69 37.80
C GLY A 205 -29.12 -9.92 36.89
N TYR A 206 -27.92 -10.49 36.96
CA TYR A 206 -27.54 -11.74 36.30
C TYR A 206 -28.46 -12.91 36.70
N PRO A 207 -29.00 -13.67 35.74
CA PRO A 207 -29.30 -15.07 35.94
C PRO A 207 -28.15 -15.95 35.42
N ALA A 208 -28.02 -17.11 36.06
CA ALA A 208 -26.96 -18.09 35.90
C ALA A 208 -26.83 -18.67 34.47
N ALA A 209 -25.61 -19.09 34.13
CA ALA A 209 -25.26 -19.74 32.88
C ALA A 209 -26.02 -21.05 32.65
N SER A 210 -26.94 -21.04 31.69
CA SER A 210 -27.48 -22.25 31.09
C SER A 210 -26.67 -22.60 29.84
N TYR A 211 -25.93 -23.70 29.90
CA TYR A 211 -25.25 -24.30 28.75
C TYR A 211 -26.27 -24.67 27.66
N PRO A 212 -25.98 -24.42 26.37
CA PRO A 212 -26.78 -24.98 25.28
C PRO A 212 -26.58 -26.51 25.19
N PRO A 213 -27.63 -27.29 24.87
CA PRO A 213 -27.50 -28.72 24.65
C PRO A 213 -26.61 -29.01 23.42
N GLN A 214 -25.74 -30.01 23.56
CA GLN A 214 -24.88 -30.53 22.50
C GLN A 214 -25.71 -30.92 21.27
N PRO A 215 -25.28 -30.58 20.03
CA PRO A 215 -25.91 -31.14 18.84
C PRO A 215 -25.62 -32.63 18.76
N TYR A 216 -26.70 -33.41 18.84
CA TYR A 216 -26.92 -34.74 18.25
C TYR A 216 -25.69 -35.41 17.59
N GLU A 217 -25.36 -36.60 18.07
CA GLU A 217 -24.52 -37.55 17.36
C GLU A 217 -25.10 -37.79 15.96
N LYS A 218 -24.39 -37.35 14.92
CA LYS A 218 -24.59 -37.88 13.57
C LYS A 218 -24.06 -39.31 13.58
N ALA A 219 -24.97 -40.27 13.79
CA ALA A 219 -24.73 -41.67 13.51
C ALA A 219 -24.20 -41.81 12.08
N TYR A 220 -23.00 -42.37 11.93
CA TYR A 220 -22.46 -42.75 10.63
C TYR A 220 -23.38 -43.81 10.00
N PRO A 221 -23.76 -43.70 8.72
CA PRO A 221 -24.45 -44.79 8.04
C PRO A 221 -23.53 -46.02 7.98
N PRO A 222 -24.06 -47.24 8.21
CA PRO A 222 -23.26 -48.46 8.12
C PRO A 222 -22.73 -48.63 6.69
N GLN A 223 -21.45 -48.99 6.58
CA GLN A 223 -20.85 -49.34 5.29
C GLN A 223 -21.53 -50.60 4.71
N PRO A 224 -21.83 -50.63 3.40
CA PRO A 224 -22.35 -51.84 2.78
C PRO A 224 -21.25 -52.92 2.78
N TYR A 225 -21.50 -53.99 3.54
CA TYR A 225 -20.80 -55.26 3.37
C TYR A 225 -21.15 -55.83 2.00
N GLY A 226 -20.15 -55.97 1.13
CA GLY A 226 -20.32 -56.70 -0.14
C GLY A 226 -19.52 -56.12 -1.29
N GLN A 227 -18.19 -56.22 -1.23
CA GLN A 227 -17.37 -56.31 -2.44
C GLN A 227 -16.57 -57.59 -2.36
N VAL A 228 -17.05 -58.61 -3.08
CA VAL A 228 -16.34 -59.87 -3.28
C VAL A 228 -15.24 -59.56 -4.29
N TYR A 229 -13.99 -59.44 -3.82
CA TYR A 229 -12.85 -59.41 -4.73
C TYR A 229 -12.73 -60.78 -5.42
N PRO A 230 -12.53 -60.83 -6.75
CA PRO A 230 -12.24 -62.09 -7.42
C PRO A 230 -10.90 -62.66 -6.91
N PRO A 231 -10.74 -63.99 -6.82
CA PRO A 231 -9.51 -64.60 -6.34
C PRO A 231 -8.35 -64.23 -7.27
N GLN A 232 -7.29 -63.63 -6.73
CA GLN A 232 -6.05 -63.41 -7.48
C GLN A 232 -5.30 -64.75 -7.66
N PRO A 233 -4.67 -64.98 -8.83
CA PRO A 233 -3.81 -66.14 -9.05
C PRO A 233 -2.56 -66.04 -8.17
N TYR A 234 -2.23 -67.13 -7.48
CA TYR A 234 -1.04 -67.26 -6.64
C TYR A 234 0.25 -67.00 -7.43
N GLY A 235 1.13 -66.12 -6.92
CA GLY A 235 2.55 -66.12 -7.31
C GLY A 235 3.22 -64.79 -7.70
N GLN A 236 2.71 -63.61 -7.33
CA GLN A 236 3.43 -62.34 -7.58
C GLN A 236 3.84 -61.66 -6.27
N PRO A 237 5.12 -61.30 -6.07
CA PRO A 237 5.53 -60.46 -4.95
C PRO A 237 4.94 -59.05 -5.10
N TYR A 238 4.40 -58.50 -4.00
CA TYR A 238 3.98 -57.10 -3.96
C TYR A 238 5.18 -56.17 -4.23
N PRO A 239 5.04 -55.12 -5.04
CA PRO A 239 6.05 -54.06 -5.09
C PRO A 239 6.10 -53.35 -3.72
N PRO A 240 7.29 -52.98 -3.22
CA PRO A 240 7.41 -52.27 -1.96
C PRO A 240 6.73 -50.89 -2.08
N PRO A 241 6.11 -50.37 -1.01
CA PRO A 241 5.55 -49.03 -1.01
C PRO A 241 6.65 -47.99 -1.29
N PRO A 242 6.36 -46.91 -2.04
CA PRO A 242 7.30 -45.83 -2.21
C PRO A 242 7.66 -45.26 -0.84
N ALA A 243 8.94 -44.99 -0.62
CA ALA A 243 9.48 -44.44 0.61
C ALA A 243 8.91 -43.03 0.86
N THR A 244 7.72 -42.97 1.46
CA THR A 244 7.22 -41.77 2.10
C THR A 244 8.02 -41.58 3.38
N GLN A 245 8.85 -40.54 3.42
CA GLN A 245 9.38 -40.04 4.67
C GLN A 245 8.19 -39.69 5.58
N SER A 246 8.11 -40.35 6.73
CA SER A 246 7.07 -40.10 7.73
C SER A 246 7.12 -38.65 8.23
N PRO A 247 5.97 -38.00 8.49
CA PRO A 247 5.87 -36.58 8.84
C PRO A 247 6.04 -36.27 10.35
N TYR A 248 6.69 -37.13 11.13
CA TYR A 248 6.85 -36.93 12.57
C TYR A 248 8.32 -36.62 12.94
N PRO A 249 8.61 -35.53 13.68
CA PRO A 249 9.92 -35.35 14.29
C PRO A 249 10.13 -36.39 15.42
N PRO A 250 11.35 -36.87 15.65
CA PRO A 250 11.65 -37.78 16.75
C PRO A 250 11.43 -37.09 18.11
N ALA A 251 10.84 -37.82 19.06
CA ALA A 251 10.59 -37.35 20.42
C ALA A 251 11.92 -37.01 21.15
N PRO A 252 11.98 -35.92 21.93
CA PRO A 252 13.12 -35.68 22.80
C PRO A 252 13.12 -36.69 23.96
N TYR A 253 14.32 -37.21 24.26
CA TYR A 253 14.73 -38.15 25.30
C TYR A 253 13.86 -38.28 26.57
N PRO A 254 13.82 -39.48 27.20
CA PRO A 254 13.14 -39.66 28.48
C PRO A 254 13.87 -38.89 29.59
N GLY A 255 13.26 -37.79 30.02
CA GLY A 255 13.65 -37.06 31.22
C GLY A 255 13.34 -37.89 32.47
N THR A 256 14.37 -38.23 33.22
CA THR A 256 14.27 -38.70 34.62
C THR A 256 13.61 -37.60 35.46
N TYR A 257 12.39 -37.85 35.93
CA TYR A 257 11.75 -37.03 36.94
C TYR A 257 12.43 -37.26 38.32
N PRO A 258 12.77 -36.21 39.08
CA PRO A 258 13.07 -36.38 40.50
C PRO A 258 11.79 -36.67 41.30
N PRO A 259 11.86 -37.45 42.40
CA PRO A 259 10.68 -37.78 43.20
C PRO A 259 10.15 -36.56 43.96
N ARG A 260 8.83 -36.51 44.15
CA ARG A 260 8.14 -35.46 44.92
C ARG A 260 8.49 -35.58 46.41
N PRO A 261 8.76 -34.47 47.11
CA PRO A 261 8.82 -34.49 48.57
C PRO A 261 7.40 -34.62 49.15
N TYR A 262 7.31 -35.46 50.20
CA TYR A 262 6.13 -35.63 51.06
C TYR A 262 5.84 -34.37 51.86
#